data_AF-A0AAE3XND6-F1
#
_entry.id   AF-A0AAE3XND6-F1
#
_cell.length_a   1.000
_cell.length_b   1.000
_cell.length_c   1.000
_cell.angle_alpha   90.00
_cell.angle_beta   90.00
_cell.angle_gamma   90.00
#
_symmetry.space_group_name_H-M   'P 1'
#
loop_
_entity.id
_entity.type
_entity.pdbx_description
1 polymer ?
#
loop_
_entity_poly.entity_id
_entity_poly.type
_entity_poly.pdbx_seq_one_letter_code
_entity_poly.pdbx_strand_id
1 'polypeptide(L)'
;MEDSINNKPLILVTNDDGITAPGIRVLVEAMKDLGEVVVVAPDSPQSGMGHAITIGKPLRLRDSNIFEGVKSFECSGTPADCVKLAKHYAMKDRQPDLVVSGVNHGSNSSISVLYSGTMSAAIEAAIEGIPAIGFSLCDYSHSADFSHAVNHIKQIAKKVLEKGLPKYLTLNVNIPPKRDENIKGVKICRQARAKWEEEFEQRFDPMGQPYYWMSGRFVNFDKGEDNDEWAIANNYISIVPVHFDLTAHNACAELRDWDL
;
A
#
# COMPACT_ATOMS: atom_id res chain seq x y z
N MET A 1 26.09 -3.29 -31.16
CA MET A 1 26.31 -2.63 -29.87
C MET A 1 25.52 -3.44 -28.85
N GLU A 2 26.30 -4.01 -27.94
CA GLU A 2 26.01 -4.77 -26.72
C GLU A 2 24.67 -5.49 -26.53
N ASP A 3 24.81 -6.79 -26.29
CA ASP A 3 23.84 -7.71 -25.72
C ASP A 3 23.08 -7.09 -24.54
N SER A 4 21.84 -6.67 -24.78
CA SER A 4 20.90 -6.45 -23.68
C SER A 4 20.55 -7.83 -23.11
N ILE A 5 21.28 -8.25 -22.08
CA ILE A 5 20.83 -9.32 -21.19
C ILE A 5 19.41 -8.93 -20.80
N ASN A 6 18.43 -9.69 -21.30
CA ASN A 6 17.00 -9.44 -21.12
C ASN A 6 16.65 -9.78 -19.67
N ASN A 7 17.12 -8.94 -18.75
CA ASN A 7 17.03 -9.20 -17.33
C ASN A 7 15.58 -8.91 -16.91
N LYS A 8 14.86 -9.96 -16.51
CA LYS A 8 13.49 -9.83 -16.03
C LYS A 8 13.42 -8.74 -14.95
N PRO A 9 12.40 -7.86 -14.94
CA PRO A 9 12.25 -6.84 -13.90
C PRO A 9 12.30 -7.46 -12.51
N LEU A 10 12.99 -6.83 -11.55
CA LEU A 10 13.01 -7.23 -10.15
C LEU A 10 11.89 -6.50 -9.41
N ILE A 11 11.00 -7.25 -8.78
CA ILE A 11 9.82 -6.73 -8.10
C ILE A 11 9.90 -7.06 -6.61
N LEU A 12 9.91 -6.02 -5.77
CA LEU A 12 9.72 -6.19 -4.32
C LEU A 12 8.24 -6.31 -4.02
N VAL A 13 7.86 -7.34 -3.27
CA VAL A 13 6.51 -7.48 -2.72
C VAL A 13 6.55 -7.37 -1.20
N THR A 14 5.64 -6.57 -0.64
CA THR A 14 5.47 -6.40 0.82
C THR A 14 3.99 -6.17 1.14
N ASN A 15 3.64 -6.01 2.42
CA ASN A 15 2.30 -5.64 2.90
C ASN A 15 2.37 -5.17 4.36
N ASP A 16 1.20 -4.91 4.95
CA ASP A 16 0.99 -4.65 6.36
C ASP A 16 0.17 -5.72 7.10
N ASP A 17 -0.55 -6.59 6.40
CA ASP A 17 -1.27 -7.72 7.03
C ASP A 17 -0.34 -8.86 7.51
N GLY A 18 0.93 -8.83 7.10
CA GLY A 18 1.95 -9.83 7.42
C GLY A 18 2.14 -10.88 6.32
N ILE A 19 3.29 -11.56 6.34
CA ILE A 19 3.76 -12.44 5.26
C ILE A 19 2.86 -13.65 4.98
N THR A 20 2.07 -14.09 5.97
CA THR A 20 1.18 -15.25 5.85
C THR A 20 -0.19 -14.92 5.26
N ALA A 21 -0.52 -13.62 5.13
CA ALA A 21 -1.85 -13.15 4.72
C ALA A 21 -2.22 -13.61 3.29
N PRO A 22 -3.50 -13.85 3.00
CA PRO A 22 -3.92 -14.31 1.67
C PRO A 22 -3.71 -13.24 0.59
N GLY A 23 -3.89 -11.95 0.91
CA GLY A 23 -3.70 -10.86 -0.04
C GLY A 23 -2.28 -10.75 -0.61
N ILE A 24 -1.24 -10.94 0.19
CA ILE A 24 0.15 -10.93 -0.30
C ILE A 24 0.46 -12.15 -1.16
N ARG A 25 -0.16 -13.32 -0.89
CA ARG A 25 -0.03 -14.50 -1.76
C ARG A 25 -0.57 -14.24 -3.15
N VAL A 26 -1.73 -13.59 -3.24
CA VAL A 26 -2.30 -13.19 -4.53
C VAL A 26 -1.37 -12.22 -5.26
N LEU A 27 -0.79 -11.26 -4.54
CA LEU A 27 0.12 -10.28 -5.15
C LEU A 27 1.41 -10.93 -5.65
N VAL A 28 2.02 -11.84 -4.87
CA VAL A 28 3.23 -12.59 -5.27
C VAL A 28 2.97 -13.40 -6.54
N GLU A 29 1.89 -14.17 -6.59
CA GLU A 29 1.54 -14.94 -7.79
C GLU A 29 1.24 -14.04 -8.99
N ALA A 30 0.64 -12.87 -8.76
CA ALA A 30 0.43 -11.90 -9.83
C ALA A 30 1.74 -11.34 -10.40
N MET A 31 2.73 -11.07 -9.53
CA MET A 31 4.01 -10.46 -9.93
C MET A 31 4.99 -11.46 -10.56
N LYS A 32 4.90 -12.76 -10.24
CA LYS A 32 5.75 -13.81 -10.85
C LYS A 32 5.62 -13.88 -12.37
N ASP A 33 4.46 -13.51 -12.91
CA ASP A 33 4.24 -13.44 -14.35
C ASP A 33 4.94 -12.24 -15.01
N LEU A 34 5.31 -11.22 -14.23
CA LEU A 34 5.88 -9.97 -14.73
C LEU A 34 7.40 -9.89 -14.54
N GLY A 35 7.96 -10.55 -13.53
CA GLY A 35 9.35 -10.39 -13.17
C GLY A 35 9.90 -11.40 -12.16
N GLU A 36 11.15 -11.19 -11.77
CA GLU A 36 11.78 -11.84 -10.62
C GLU A 36 11.19 -11.22 -9.34
N VAL A 37 10.66 -12.05 -8.43
CA VAL A 37 9.99 -11.58 -7.21
C VAL A 37 10.87 -11.84 -5.98
N VAL A 38 10.97 -10.82 -5.13
CA VAL A 38 11.50 -10.94 -3.77
C VAL A 38 10.44 -10.44 -2.79
N VAL A 39 10.21 -11.17 -1.71
CA VAL A 39 9.22 -10.81 -0.69
C VAL A 39 9.92 -10.42 0.59
N VAL A 40 9.57 -9.26 1.16
CA VAL A 40 9.93 -8.90 2.52
C VAL A 40 8.70 -8.30 3.18
N ALA A 41 8.16 -8.98 4.18
CA ALA A 41 6.92 -8.56 4.83
C ALA A 41 6.99 -8.74 6.36
N PRO A 42 6.15 -8.01 7.12
CA PRO A 42 6.10 -8.14 8.57
C PRO A 42 5.77 -9.58 9.03
N ASP A 43 6.30 -9.98 10.18
CA ASP A 43 6.03 -11.27 10.83
C ASP A 43 4.71 -11.30 11.63
N SER A 44 4.02 -10.17 11.69
CA SER A 44 2.75 -9.97 12.38
C SER A 44 1.96 -8.81 11.72
N PRO A 45 0.63 -8.74 11.87
CA PRO A 45 -0.15 -7.61 11.35
C PRO A 45 0.32 -6.26 11.91
N GLN A 46 0.43 -5.26 11.03
CA GLN A 46 0.90 -3.89 11.30
C GLN A 46 -0.09 -2.83 10.78
N SER A 47 -1.38 -3.16 10.66
CA SER A 47 -2.42 -2.23 10.20
C SER A 47 -2.56 -1.03 11.14
N GLY A 48 -2.75 0.16 10.59
CA GLY A 48 -2.94 1.40 11.37
C GLY A 48 -1.66 2.01 11.96
N MET A 49 -0.49 1.45 11.65
CA MET A 49 0.80 1.97 12.14
C MET A 49 1.25 3.26 11.43
N GLY A 50 0.60 3.64 10.33
CA GLY A 50 1.06 4.73 9.45
C GLY A 50 2.49 4.51 8.97
N HIS A 51 3.21 5.61 8.72
CA HIS A 51 4.62 5.57 8.26
C HIS A 51 5.61 5.46 9.43
N ALA A 52 5.33 4.55 10.37
CA ALA A 52 6.24 4.27 11.47
C ALA A 52 7.51 3.58 10.97
N ILE A 53 8.65 3.87 11.61
CA ILE A 53 9.93 3.19 11.40
C ILE A 53 10.53 2.77 12.74
N THR A 54 11.30 1.69 12.76
CA THR A 54 11.86 1.14 13.99
C THR A 54 13.27 1.66 14.23
N ILE A 55 13.44 2.54 15.23
CA ILE A 55 14.74 3.09 15.64
C ILE A 55 15.18 2.57 17.03
N GLY A 56 14.24 2.50 17.98
CA GLY A 56 14.55 2.23 19.39
C GLY A 56 14.80 0.77 19.77
N LYS A 57 14.71 -0.17 18.82
CA LYS A 57 14.95 -1.61 19.05
C LYS A 57 15.58 -2.26 17.81
N PRO A 58 16.36 -3.34 17.97
CA PRO A 58 16.92 -4.06 16.83
C PRO A 58 15.84 -4.64 15.93
N LEU A 59 16.05 -4.54 14.61
CA LEU A 59 15.25 -5.24 13.59
C LEU A 59 15.80 -6.64 13.34
N ARG A 60 14.91 -7.61 13.11
CA ARG A 60 15.25 -8.98 12.70
C ARG A 60 14.69 -9.24 11.31
N LEU A 61 15.52 -9.83 10.46
CA LEU A 61 15.15 -10.33 9.14
C LEU A 61 15.46 -11.83 9.12
N ARG A 62 14.47 -12.66 8.78
CA ARG A 62 14.59 -14.12 8.78
C ARG A 62 14.16 -14.66 7.43
N ASP A 63 14.86 -15.67 6.91
CA ASP A 63 14.44 -16.38 5.70
C ASP A 63 13.06 -17.02 5.93
N SER A 64 12.20 -16.92 4.93
CA SER A 64 10.90 -17.58 4.89
C SER A 64 10.82 -18.50 3.67
N ASN A 65 10.16 -19.64 3.85
CA ASN A 65 9.91 -20.63 2.81
C ASN A 65 8.41 -20.71 2.46
N ILE A 66 7.64 -19.67 2.79
CA ILE A 66 6.19 -19.62 2.57
C ILE A 66 5.83 -19.61 1.07
N PHE A 67 6.71 -19.05 0.23
CA PHE A 67 6.52 -18.92 -1.20
C PHE A 67 7.52 -19.82 -1.94
N GLU A 68 7.04 -20.94 -2.48
CA GLU A 68 7.89 -21.89 -3.19
C GLU A 68 8.55 -21.24 -4.41
N GLY A 69 9.88 -21.37 -4.52
CA GLY A 69 10.66 -20.80 -5.63
C GLY A 69 10.80 -19.27 -5.61
N VAL A 70 10.37 -18.60 -4.54
CA VAL A 70 10.46 -17.14 -4.39
C VAL A 70 11.30 -16.83 -3.16
N LYS A 71 12.28 -15.93 -3.31
CA LYS A 71 13.12 -15.50 -2.19
C LYS A 71 12.26 -14.64 -1.24
N SER A 72 12.03 -15.12 -0.01
CA SER A 72 11.14 -14.45 0.93
C SER A 72 11.74 -14.30 2.32
N PHE A 73 11.39 -13.20 3.00
CA PHE A 73 11.88 -12.87 4.33
C PHE A 73 10.77 -12.33 5.23
N GLU A 74 10.78 -12.75 6.50
CA GLU A 74 9.96 -12.17 7.56
C GLU A 74 10.75 -11.09 8.29
N CYS A 75 10.12 -9.94 8.51
CA CYS A 75 10.69 -8.80 9.19
C CYS A 75 9.95 -8.55 10.52
N SER A 76 10.69 -8.31 11.60
CA SER A 76 10.09 -7.93 12.90
C SER A 76 9.69 -6.44 12.98
N GLY A 77 9.76 -5.72 11.86
CA GLY A 77 9.53 -4.29 11.75
C GLY A 77 8.22 -3.95 11.08
N THR A 78 8.08 -2.66 10.76
CA THR A 78 6.95 -2.10 10.02
C THR A 78 7.06 -2.38 8.51
N PRO A 79 6.01 -2.10 7.72
CA PRO A 79 6.09 -2.17 6.26
C PRO A 79 7.18 -1.25 5.67
N ALA A 80 7.42 -0.07 6.25
CA ALA A 80 8.51 0.81 5.83
C ALA A 80 9.89 0.20 6.15
N ASP A 81 10.05 -0.40 7.33
CA ASP A 81 11.27 -1.14 7.68
C ASP A 81 11.53 -2.31 6.71
N CYS A 82 10.47 -2.99 6.26
CA CYS A 82 10.58 -4.07 5.27
C CYS A 82 11.21 -3.58 3.97
N VAL A 83 10.78 -2.41 3.46
CA VAL A 83 11.34 -1.82 2.23
C VAL A 83 12.81 -1.43 2.42
N LYS A 84 13.14 -0.79 3.54
CA LYS A 84 14.53 -0.41 3.88
C LYS A 84 15.43 -1.64 3.98
N LEU A 85 15.02 -2.66 4.73
CA LEU A 85 15.79 -3.90 4.88
C LEU A 85 15.89 -4.67 3.56
N ALA A 86 14.84 -4.68 2.75
CA ALA A 86 14.85 -5.34 1.46
C ALA A 86 15.96 -4.75 0.58
N LYS A 87 16.00 -3.43 0.46
CA LYS A 87 17.01 -2.70 -0.32
C LYS A 87 18.44 -3.02 0.14
N HIS A 88 18.68 -3.08 1.45
CA HIS A 88 20.03 -3.23 1.98
C HIS A 88 20.50 -4.70 2.11
N TYR A 89 19.59 -5.65 2.30
CA TYR A 89 19.95 -7.04 2.63
C TYR A 89 19.29 -8.09 1.74
N ALA A 90 18.04 -7.89 1.32
CA ALA A 90 17.33 -8.89 0.51
C ALA A 90 17.72 -8.80 -0.98
N MET A 91 17.98 -7.59 -1.47
CA MET A 91 18.14 -7.28 -2.90
C MET A 91 19.57 -7.36 -3.42
N LYS A 92 20.56 -7.69 -2.57
CA LYS A 92 21.99 -7.70 -2.92
C LYS A 92 22.40 -6.36 -3.55
N ASP A 93 23.00 -6.40 -4.74
CA ASP A 93 23.51 -5.23 -5.49
C ASP A 93 22.53 -4.70 -6.56
N ARG A 94 21.32 -5.26 -6.66
CA ARG A 94 20.32 -4.88 -7.67
C ARG A 94 19.20 -4.07 -7.04
N GLN A 95 18.85 -2.92 -7.60
CA GLN A 95 17.67 -2.18 -7.17
C GLN A 95 16.40 -2.80 -7.78
N PRO A 96 15.28 -2.79 -7.05
CA PRO A 96 14.01 -3.22 -7.62
C PRO A 96 13.55 -2.23 -8.69
N ASP A 97 13.01 -2.79 -9.77
CA ASP A 97 12.38 -2.04 -10.86
C ASP A 97 10.96 -1.58 -10.47
N LEU A 98 10.33 -2.25 -9.50
CA LEU A 98 9.03 -1.92 -8.94
C LEU A 98 8.91 -2.42 -7.49
N VAL A 99 8.25 -1.63 -6.63
CA VAL A 99 7.76 -2.09 -5.32
C VAL A 99 6.24 -2.16 -5.35
N VAL A 100 5.67 -3.28 -4.94
CA VAL A 100 4.22 -3.43 -4.73
C VAL A 100 3.92 -3.81 -3.29
N SER A 101 2.93 -3.14 -2.71
CA SER A 101 2.48 -3.38 -1.33
C SER A 101 1.03 -3.82 -1.31
N GLY A 102 0.71 -4.89 -0.56
CA GLY A 102 -0.64 -5.44 -0.41
C GLY A 102 -0.76 -6.91 -0.83
N VAL A 103 -1.90 -7.39 -1.34
CA VAL A 103 -3.19 -6.68 -1.43
C VAL A 103 -3.81 -6.57 -0.04
N ASN A 104 -4.04 -5.36 0.44
CA ASN A 104 -4.65 -5.13 1.75
C ASN A 104 -6.13 -5.55 1.78
N HIS A 105 -6.57 -6.04 2.93
CA HIS A 105 -8.00 -6.25 3.23
C HIS A 105 -8.64 -4.96 3.76
N GLY A 106 -9.56 -4.39 3.00
CA GLY A 106 -10.18 -3.10 3.28
C GLY A 106 -9.56 -1.96 2.47
N SER A 107 -10.30 -0.86 2.34
CA SER A 107 -9.84 0.30 1.57
C SER A 107 -8.80 1.12 2.32
N ASN A 108 -7.88 1.71 1.57
CA ASN A 108 -6.94 2.75 2.01
C ASN A 108 -7.24 4.06 1.29
N SER A 109 -8.51 4.39 1.15
CA SER A 109 -9.01 5.56 0.43
C SER A 109 -9.10 6.79 1.32
N SER A 110 -9.19 7.97 0.70
CA SER A 110 -9.27 9.24 1.41
C SER A 110 -8.12 9.41 2.44
N ILE A 111 -8.42 9.97 3.61
CA ILE A 111 -7.45 10.26 4.67
C ILE A 111 -6.79 8.99 5.25
N SER A 112 -7.37 7.80 5.02
CA SER A 112 -6.81 6.53 5.49
C SER A 112 -5.44 6.22 4.90
N VAL A 113 -5.06 6.84 3.77
CA VAL A 113 -3.71 6.76 3.20
C VAL A 113 -2.62 7.09 4.23
N LEU A 114 -2.86 8.05 5.13
CA LEU A 114 -1.88 8.48 6.14
C LEU A 114 -1.61 7.42 7.22
N TYR A 115 -2.59 6.56 7.50
CA TYR A 115 -2.52 5.54 8.55
C TYR A 115 -2.24 4.15 7.98
N SER A 116 -2.24 4.03 6.65
CA SER A 116 -2.08 2.77 5.92
C SER A 116 -0.63 2.29 5.94
N GLY A 117 -0.40 1.09 6.48
CA GLY A 117 0.89 0.43 6.38
C GLY A 117 1.20 0.02 4.93
N THR A 118 0.16 -0.39 4.19
CA THR A 118 0.27 -0.69 2.75
C THR A 118 0.86 0.49 1.98
N MET A 119 0.28 1.68 2.15
CA MET A 119 0.75 2.90 1.48
C MET A 119 2.08 3.39 2.05
N SER A 120 2.35 3.20 3.34
CA SER A 120 3.63 3.58 3.94
C SER A 120 4.80 2.86 3.30
N ALA A 121 4.68 1.55 3.02
CA ALA A 121 5.69 0.83 2.25
C ALA A 121 5.85 1.38 0.82
N ALA A 122 4.74 1.71 0.14
CA ALA A 122 4.78 2.25 -1.21
C ALA A 122 5.37 3.67 -1.25
N ILE A 123 5.11 4.49 -0.23
CA ILE A 123 5.70 5.82 -0.05
C ILE A 123 7.19 5.70 0.26
N GLU A 124 7.59 4.74 1.09
CA GLU A 124 9.00 4.50 1.44
C GLU A 124 9.82 4.18 0.19
N ALA A 125 9.29 3.33 -0.70
CA ALA A 125 9.91 3.06 -1.99
C ALA A 125 10.00 4.32 -2.88
N ALA A 126 8.95 5.15 -2.89
CA ALA A 126 8.95 6.39 -3.67
C ALA A 126 9.95 7.44 -3.14
N ILE A 127 10.18 7.51 -1.82
CA ILE A 127 11.23 8.35 -1.20
C ILE A 127 12.61 7.95 -1.74
N GLU A 128 12.83 6.66 -1.91
CA GLU A 128 14.06 6.10 -2.50
C GLU A 128 14.13 6.24 -4.04
N GLY A 129 13.12 6.86 -4.66
CA GLY A 129 13.06 7.09 -6.10
C GLY A 129 12.63 5.87 -6.91
N ILE A 130 12.08 4.84 -6.26
CA ILE A 130 11.67 3.59 -6.90
C ILE A 130 10.16 3.67 -7.22
N PRO A 131 9.72 3.32 -8.44
CA PRO A 131 8.29 3.25 -8.75
C PRO A 131 7.56 2.29 -7.80
N ALA A 132 6.41 2.72 -7.28
CA ALA A 132 5.70 1.96 -6.26
C ALA A 132 4.18 2.02 -6.40
N ILE A 133 3.51 0.96 -5.92
CA ILE A 133 2.06 0.82 -5.95
C ILE A 133 1.58 0.16 -4.65
N GLY A 134 0.63 0.78 -3.95
CA GLY A 134 -0.15 0.15 -2.90
C GLY A 134 -1.47 -0.38 -3.46
N PHE A 135 -1.75 -1.67 -3.27
CA PHE A 135 -3.00 -2.31 -3.69
C PHE A 135 -3.86 -2.65 -2.48
N SER A 136 -5.14 -2.32 -2.57
CA SER A 136 -6.14 -2.61 -1.53
C SER A 136 -7.41 -3.13 -2.18
N LEU A 137 -7.97 -4.22 -1.63
CA LEU A 137 -9.29 -4.71 -2.00
C LEU A 137 -10.29 -4.16 -0.97
N CYS A 138 -11.34 -3.49 -1.43
CA CYS A 138 -12.36 -2.86 -0.58
C CYS A 138 -13.34 -3.90 0.00
N ASP A 139 -12.79 -4.97 0.58
CA ASP A 139 -13.45 -6.05 1.29
C ASP A 139 -12.60 -6.38 2.52
N TYR A 140 -13.18 -6.19 3.72
CA TYR A 140 -12.51 -6.40 5.00
C TYR A 140 -12.47 -7.88 5.42
N SER A 141 -13.16 -8.77 4.69
CA SER A 141 -13.17 -10.20 5.02
C SER A 141 -11.79 -10.82 4.81
N HIS A 142 -11.32 -11.60 5.79
CA HIS A 142 -10.12 -12.41 5.62
C HIS A 142 -10.27 -13.46 4.50
N SER A 143 -11.50 -13.86 4.20
CA SER A 143 -11.84 -14.79 3.10
C SER A 143 -12.26 -14.08 1.81
N ALA A 144 -11.93 -12.79 1.66
CA ALA A 144 -12.26 -12.02 0.46
C ALA A 144 -11.78 -12.72 -0.82
N ASP A 145 -12.61 -12.65 -1.87
CA ASP A 145 -12.29 -13.21 -3.17
C ASP A 145 -11.54 -12.19 -4.03
N PHE A 146 -10.29 -12.50 -4.36
CA PHE A 146 -9.43 -11.64 -5.17
C PHE A 146 -9.47 -11.97 -6.68
N SER A 147 -10.20 -12.99 -7.10
CA SER A 147 -10.15 -13.53 -8.48
C SER A 147 -10.44 -12.47 -9.54
N HIS A 148 -11.37 -11.54 -9.29
CA HIS A 148 -11.70 -10.44 -10.21
C HIS A 148 -10.64 -9.34 -10.25
N ALA A 149 -9.78 -9.24 -9.23
CA ALA A 149 -8.76 -8.20 -9.11
C ALA A 149 -7.43 -8.55 -9.80
N VAL A 150 -7.07 -9.84 -9.87
CA VAL A 150 -5.73 -10.31 -10.31
C VAL A 150 -5.32 -9.74 -11.66
N ASN A 151 -6.20 -9.80 -12.67
CA ASN A 151 -5.87 -9.31 -14.01
C ASN A 151 -5.65 -7.80 -14.04
N HIS A 152 -6.41 -7.04 -13.24
CA HIS A 152 -6.23 -5.59 -13.15
C HIS A 152 -4.93 -5.23 -12.43
N ILE A 153 -4.59 -5.92 -11.34
CA ILE A 153 -3.31 -5.75 -10.63
C ILE A 153 -2.14 -5.96 -11.60
N LYS A 154 -2.14 -7.07 -12.36
CA LYS A 154 -1.11 -7.35 -13.37
C LYS A 154 -1.01 -6.26 -14.43
N GLN A 155 -2.15 -5.81 -14.96
CA GLN A 155 -2.16 -4.77 -16.00
C GLN A 155 -1.63 -3.44 -15.49
N ILE A 156 -1.98 -3.04 -14.26
CA ILE A 156 -1.51 -1.78 -13.66
C ILE A 156 0.00 -1.87 -13.40
N ALA A 157 0.47 -2.93 -12.75
CA ALA A 157 1.89 -3.13 -12.47
C ALA A 157 2.73 -3.20 -13.76
N LYS A 158 2.26 -3.93 -14.77
CA LYS A 158 2.91 -4.00 -16.09
C LYS A 158 3.04 -2.62 -16.74
N LYS A 159 1.98 -1.81 -16.71
CA LYS A 159 2.04 -0.44 -17.25
C LYS A 159 3.05 0.44 -16.52
N VAL A 160 3.14 0.32 -15.20
CA VAL A 160 4.14 1.05 -14.41
C VAL A 160 5.56 0.58 -14.74
N LEU A 161 5.80 -0.72 -14.91
CA LEU A 161 7.10 -1.23 -15.35
C LEU A 161 7.48 -0.72 -16.75
N GLU A 162 6.52 -0.64 -17.67
CA GLU A 162 6.76 -0.20 -19.06
C GLU A 162 6.96 1.32 -19.21
N LYS A 163 6.25 2.12 -18.40
CA LYS A 163 6.22 3.58 -18.54
C LYS A 163 7.01 4.32 -17.47
N GLY A 164 7.31 3.66 -16.36
CA GLY A 164 7.78 4.29 -15.13
C GLY A 164 6.69 5.13 -14.45
N LEU A 165 7.10 5.84 -13.41
CA LEU A 165 6.32 6.90 -12.75
C LEU A 165 7.17 8.17 -12.67
N PRO A 166 6.54 9.35 -12.56
CA PRO A 166 7.23 10.55 -12.11
C PRO A 166 8.00 10.29 -10.82
N LYS A 167 9.14 10.95 -10.63
CA LYS A 167 9.94 10.79 -9.41
C LYS A 167 9.12 11.18 -8.18
N TYR A 168 9.37 10.49 -7.07
CA TYR A 168 8.79 10.79 -5.76
C TYR A 168 7.26 10.70 -5.73
N LEU A 169 6.71 9.79 -6.53
CA LEU A 169 5.28 9.52 -6.66
C LEU A 169 5.04 8.02 -6.53
N THR A 170 3.95 7.67 -5.84
CA THR A 170 3.45 6.30 -5.75
C THR A 170 1.97 6.25 -6.14
N LEU A 171 1.45 5.07 -6.47
CA LEU A 171 0.03 4.90 -6.79
C LEU A 171 -0.70 4.21 -5.63
N ASN A 172 -1.73 4.84 -5.10
CA ASN A 172 -2.71 4.21 -4.22
C ASN A 172 -3.85 3.62 -5.05
N VAL A 173 -3.98 2.30 -5.08
CA VAL A 173 -4.94 1.57 -5.91
C VAL A 173 -5.96 0.86 -5.02
N ASN A 174 -7.22 1.28 -5.12
CA ASN A 174 -8.33 0.66 -4.41
C ASN A 174 -9.26 -0.05 -5.40
N ILE A 175 -9.43 -1.36 -5.19
CA ILE A 175 -10.23 -2.25 -6.04
C ILE A 175 -11.58 -2.48 -5.35
N PRO A 176 -12.72 -2.25 -6.03
CA PRO A 176 -14.03 -2.49 -5.41
C PRO A 176 -14.23 -3.97 -5.05
N PRO A 177 -15.08 -4.27 -4.05
CA PRO A 177 -15.42 -5.65 -3.71
C PRO A 177 -16.06 -6.35 -4.91
N LYS A 178 -15.98 -7.68 -4.93
CA LYS A 178 -16.62 -8.47 -5.99
C LYS A 178 -18.13 -8.23 -6.00
N ARG A 179 -18.70 -7.99 -7.18
CA ARG A 179 -20.13 -7.81 -7.42
C ARG A 179 -20.60 -8.76 -8.51
N ASP A 180 -21.92 -8.85 -8.71
CA ASP A 180 -22.53 -9.58 -9.83
C ASP A 180 -22.35 -8.88 -11.20
N GLU A 181 -21.51 -7.85 -11.25
CA GLU A 181 -21.13 -7.11 -12.44
C GLU A 181 -19.59 -6.98 -12.51
N ASN A 182 -19.07 -6.94 -13.73
CA ASN A 182 -17.64 -6.70 -13.95
C ASN A 182 -17.25 -5.29 -13.53
N ILE A 183 -16.01 -5.13 -13.07
CA ILE A 183 -15.39 -3.81 -12.84
C ILE A 183 -15.52 -2.98 -14.11
N LYS A 184 -16.08 -1.77 -14.00
CA LYS A 184 -16.40 -0.91 -15.15
C LYS A 184 -15.17 -0.30 -15.81
N GLY A 185 -14.04 -0.27 -15.11
CA GLY A 185 -12.76 0.21 -15.60
C GLY A 185 -11.89 0.78 -14.47
N VAL A 186 -10.88 1.55 -14.87
CA VAL A 186 -9.95 2.23 -13.98
C VAL A 186 -10.17 3.74 -14.10
N LYS A 187 -10.20 4.46 -12.98
CA LYS A 187 -10.24 5.92 -12.93
C LYS A 187 -9.04 6.48 -12.17
N ILE A 188 -8.35 7.44 -12.78
CA ILE A 188 -7.42 8.30 -12.03
C ILE A 188 -8.27 9.26 -11.20
N CYS A 189 -7.99 9.31 -9.90
CA CYS A 189 -8.77 10.03 -8.92
C CYS A 189 -7.89 10.98 -8.10
N ARG A 190 -8.50 12.01 -7.53
CA ARG A 190 -7.95 12.68 -6.35
C ARG A 190 -8.47 12.02 -5.08
N GLN A 191 -7.80 12.29 -3.96
CA GLN A 191 -8.27 11.89 -2.64
C GLN A 191 -9.61 12.58 -2.32
N ALA A 192 -10.61 11.82 -1.88
CA ALA A 192 -11.89 12.37 -1.42
C ALA A 192 -11.70 13.18 -0.12
N ARG A 193 -12.49 14.25 0.04
CA ARG A 193 -12.64 14.93 1.34
C ARG A 193 -13.55 14.09 2.25
N ALA A 194 -12.97 13.12 2.92
CA ALA A 194 -13.65 12.28 3.90
C ALA A 194 -12.77 12.07 5.14
N LYS A 195 -13.39 11.67 6.25
CA LYS A 195 -12.67 11.29 7.47
C LYS A 195 -13.46 10.27 8.27
N TRP A 196 -12.78 9.58 9.17
CA TRP A 196 -13.43 8.86 10.24
C TRP A 196 -13.86 9.87 11.31
N GLU A 197 -15.12 9.83 11.71
CA GLU A 197 -15.57 10.46 12.95
C GLU A 197 -15.48 9.40 14.04
N GLU A 198 -14.54 9.61 14.96
CA GLU A 198 -14.20 8.64 15.99
C GLU A 198 -15.23 8.61 17.13
N GLU A 199 -15.52 7.41 17.61
CA GLU A 199 -16.27 7.16 18.82
C GLU A 199 -15.41 6.30 19.76
N PHE A 200 -15.56 6.48 21.07
CA PHE A 200 -14.81 5.70 22.06
C PHE A 200 -15.78 4.95 22.97
N GLU A 201 -15.75 3.62 22.90
CA GLU A 201 -16.50 2.78 23.81
C GLU A 201 -15.66 2.51 25.07
N GLN A 202 -16.07 3.09 26.20
CA GLN A 202 -15.45 2.82 27.49
C GLN A 202 -15.93 1.48 28.05
N ARG A 203 -14.98 0.66 28.50
CA ARG A 203 -15.23 -0.58 29.25
C ARG A 203 -14.30 -0.64 30.47
N PHE A 204 -14.51 -1.63 31.33
CA PHE A 204 -13.69 -1.86 32.51
C PHE A 204 -13.08 -3.26 32.46
N ASP A 205 -11.82 -3.37 32.86
CA ASP A 205 -11.15 -4.65 33.02
C ASP A 205 -11.62 -5.36 34.31
N PRO A 206 -11.22 -6.62 34.57
CA PRO A 206 -11.59 -7.32 35.79
C PRO A 206 -11.12 -6.67 37.10
N MET A 207 -10.17 -5.73 37.05
CA MET A 207 -9.67 -4.95 38.20
C MET A 207 -10.40 -3.60 38.36
N GLY A 208 -11.40 -3.32 37.52
CA GLY A 208 -12.14 -2.05 37.52
C GLY A 208 -11.39 -0.89 36.88
N GLN A 209 -10.30 -1.14 36.14
CA GLN A 209 -9.60 -0.08 35.40
C GLN A 209 -10.30 0.19 34.06
N PRO A 210 -10.56 1.46 33.71
CA PRO A 210 -11.19 1.79 32.45
C PRO A 210 -10.22 1.58 31.28
N TYR A 211 -10.73 1.02 30.19
CA TYR A 211 -10.09 1.00 28.88
C TYR A 211 -11.08 1.42 27.79
N TYR A 212 -10.57 1.80 26.62
CA TYR A 212 -11.39 2.39 25.56
C TYR A 212 -11.12 1.68 24.24
N TRP A 213 -12.18 1.27 23.55
CA TRP A 213 -12.11 0.86 22.15
C TRP A 213 -12.38 2.07 21.26
N MET A 214 -11.47 2.35 20.34
CA MET A 214 -11.72 3.30 19.27
C MET A 214 -12.57 2.61 18.20
N SER A 215 -13.70 3.21 17.89
CA SER A 215 -14.54 2.90 16.75
C SER A 215 -14.81 4.18 15.97
N GLY A 216 -15.66 4.13 14.97
CA GLY A 216 -16.08 5.33 14.27
C GLY A 216 -16.89 5.02 13.03
N ARG A 217 -17.33 6.08 12.38
CA ARG A 217 -18.02 6.01 11.10
C ARG A 217 -17.25 6.80 10.05
N PHE A 218 -17.13 6.25 8.86
CA PHE A 218 -16.55 6.96 7.73
C PHE A 218 -17.55 7.98 7.18
N VAL A 219 -17.18 9.25 7.18
CA VAL A 219 -18.03 10.36 6.70
C VAL A 219 -17.40 10.98 5.47
N ASN A 220 -18.10 10.87 4.34
CA ASN A 220 -17.70 11.47 3.08
C ASN A 220 -18.39 12.83 2.88
N PHE A 221 -17.60 13.91 2.88
CA PHE A 221 -18.08 15.28 2.60
C PHE A 221 -17.95 15.67 1.13
N ASP A 222 -17.30 14.82 0.33
CA ASP A 222 -17.05 15.05 -1.08
C ASP A 222 -18.27 14.67 -1.91
N LYS A 223 -18.68 15.59 -2.79
CA LYS A 223 -19.80 15.38 -3.74
C LYS A 223 -19.31 15.27 -5.18
N GLY A 224 -17.99 15.34 -5.41
CA GLY A 224 -17.40 15.20 -6.74
C GLY A 224 -17.45 13.77 -7.25
N GLU A 225 -17.25 13.62 -8.56
CA GLU A 225 -17.18 12.32 -9.25
C GLU A 225 -15.76 11.95 -9.71
N ASP A 226 -14.79 12.81 -9.34
CA ASP A 226 -13.37 12.73 -9.65
C ASP A 226 -12.52 12.20 -8.47
N ASN A 227 -13.18 11.72 -7.42
CA ASN A 227 -12.53 11.18 -6.22
C ASN A 227 -12.61 9.65 -6.12
N ASP A 228 -11.73 9.11 -5.28
CA ASP A 228 -11.56 7.68 -5.04
C ASP A 228 -12.80 6.99 -4.47
N GLU A 229 -13.46 7.59 -3.48
CA GLU A 229 -14.70 7.08 -2.88
C GLU A 229 -15.82 6.92 -3.91
N TRP A 230 -16.02 7.93 -4.77
CA TRP A 230 -17.01 7.88 -5.83
C TRP A 230 -16.68 6.77 -6.83
N ALA A 231 -15.42 6.63 -7.23
CA ALA A 231 -15.00 5.59 -8.18
C ALA A 231 -15.28 4.19 -7.63
N ILE A 232 -14.89 3.93 -6.37
CA ILE A 232 -15.12 2.64 -5.70
C ILE A 232 -16.63 2.36 -5.58
N ALA A 233 -17.42 3.33 -5.12
CA ALA A 233 -18.87 3.19 -4.99
C ALA A 233 -19.53 2.80 -6.33
N ASN A 234 -19.04 3.39 -7.43
CA ASN A 234 -19.54 3.18 -8.79
C ASN A 234 -18.92 1.98 -9.53
N ASN A 235 -18.18 1.11 -8.83
CA ASN A 235 -17.54 -0.10 -9.36
C ASN A 235 -16.42 0.16 -10.39
N TYR A 236 -15.67 1.24 -10.19
CA TYR A 236 -14.39 1.50 -10.85
C TYR A 236 -13.24 1.22 -9.88
N ILE A 237 -12.10 0.76 -10.40
CA ILE A 237 -10.84 0.79 -9.65
C ILE A 237 -10.39 2.25 -9.54
N SER A 238 -10.15 2.70 -8.32
CA SER A 238 -9.57 4.01 -8.06
C SER A 238 -8.04 3.92 -8.10
N ILE A 239 -7.40 4.85 -8.80
CA ILE A 239 -5.96 5.09 -8.72
C ILE A 239 -5.74 6.55 -8.32
N VAL A 240 -5.21 6.78 -7.13
CA VAL A 240 -4.80 8.11 -6.67
C VAL A 240 -3.26 8.18 -6.73
N PRO A 241 -2.67 9.08 -7.54
CA PRO A 241 -1.26 9.39 -7.45
C PRO A 241 -0.99 10.13 -6.12
N VAL A 242 -0.06 9.60 -5.32
CA VAL A 242 0.25 10.11 -3.97
C VAL A 242 1.69 10.60 -3.92
N HIS A 243 1.86 11.77 -3.33
CA HIS A 243 3.15 12.33 -2.93
C HIS A 243 3.29 12.28 -1.41
N PHE A 244 4.53 12.40 -0.92
CA PHE A 244 4.85 12.51 0.51
C PHE A 244 5.25 13.92 0.92
N ASP A 245 5.38 14.85 -0.03
CA ASP A 245 5.52 16.27 0.26
C ASP A 245 4.16 16.82 0.71
N LEU A 246 4.02 17.01 2.02
CA LEU A 246 2.80 17.53 2.64
C LEU A 246 2.76 19.06 2.66
N THR A 247 3.70 19.74 1.99
CA THR A 247 3.69 21.19 1.87
C THR A 247 2.43 21.66 1.15
N ALA A 248 1.65 22.53 1.79
CA ALA A 248 0.53 23.23 1.18
C ALA A 248 1.07 24.34 0.24
N HIS A 249 1.61 23.94 -0.93
CA HIS A 249 2.26 24.84 -1.89
C HIS A 249 1.40 26.04 -2.28
N ASN A 250 0.08 25.87 -2.33
CA ASN A 250 -0.89 26.94 -2.60
C ASN A 250 -0.93 28.01 -1.50
N ALA A 251 -0.68 27.64 -0.24
CA ALA A 251 -0.67 28.56 0.90
C ALA A 251 0.70 29.23 1.10
N CYS A 252 1.78 28.69 0.53
CA CYS A 252 3.12 29.25 0.69
C CYS A 252 3.23 30.69 0.18
N ALA A 253 2.50 31.06 -0.89
CA ALA A 253 2.50 32.43 -1.38
C ALA A 253 1.86 33.39 -0.36
N GLU A 254 0.69 33.04 0.16
CA GLU A 254 -0.03 33.83 1.16
C GLU A 254 0.79 34.00 2.46
N LEU A 255 1.44 32.92 2.93
CA LEU A 255 2.24 32.97 4.16
C LEU A 255 3.54 33.77 4.03
N ARG A 256 4.11 33.91 2.81
CA ARG A 256 5.29 34.76 2.59
C ARG A 256 4.98 36.24 2.76
N ASP A 257 3.73 36.63 2.55
CA ASP A 257 3.29 38.02 2.69
C ASP A 257 3.07 38.43 4.17
N TRP A 258 3.22 37.50 5.12
CA TRP A 258 2.97 37.76 6.55
C TRP A 258 4.15 38.38 7.30
N ASP A 259 5.32 38.57 6.66
CA ASP A 259 6.55 39.08 7.29
C ASP A 259 6.91 38.36 8.61
N LEU A 260 6.82 37.03 8.60
CA LEU A 260 7.12 36.13 9.73
C LEU A 260 8.63 36.00 10.01
#